data_AF-A0A941WBL6-F1
#
_entry.id   AF-A0A941WBL6-F1
#
_cell.length_a   1.000
_cell.length_b   1.000
_cell.length_c   1.000
_cell.angle_alpha   90.00
_cell.angle_beta   90.00
_cell.angle_gamma   90.00
#
_symmetry.space_group_name_H-M   'P 1'
#
loop_
_entity.id
_entity.type
_entity.pdbx_description
1 polymer ?
#
loop_
_entity_poly.entity_id
_entity_poly.type
_entity_poly.pdbx_seq_one_letter_code
_entity_poly.pdbx_strand_id
1 'polypeptide(L)'
;MKKRKNKKGFTIVELVIVIAVIAILAAVLIPTFSSLIKKAKISADTQLAKNMNTALTMAEAEGNTLDNFTDVIEAIEKAGFIVANLNPTADGMLYVWEMESNQILMVDAKNGFEVVYQAKSLENTVIGETWFVICHDDETASAARNAGAVVTNISWQGDTHIAKDVDSFTDAVANARDGDAVIMSGELVLTNPLTIKNEISFVSYDNNAIVSAAPISIYSNVTMQNITFDTPENASKNASAVYVKGDQVKEVLFDGCTFLNCAWDSIQITSESLEKIIIRNCHFENNLDLHETTHTPQEGEARESRGWRYIHIEFKNVVAVQTIITDNTFVNVSEEFVGNSAITIYGIPKANMVFQNNLFTGDGSDVLTTSQVWISDGLNASALLSPDEFTNLIASA
;
A
#
# COMPACT_ATOMS: atom_id res chain seq x y z
N MET A 1 82.89 -7.07 2.32
CA MET A 1 81.94 -6.19 3.04
C MET A 1 80.73 -5.91 2.16
N LYS A 2 79.52 -6.36 2.55
CA LYS A 2 78.26 -6.01 1.86
C LYS A 2 77.86 -4.57 2.25
N LYS A 3 77.84 -3.63 1.31
CA LYS A 3 77.31 -2.27 1.51
C LYS A 3 75.82 -2.35 1.88
N ARG A 4 75.45 -1.95 3.10
CA ARG A 4 74.04 -1.72 3.47
C ARG A 4 73.55 -0.50 2.69
N LYS A 5 72.58 -0.68 1.79
CA LYS A 5 71.91 0.45 1.11
C LYS A 5 71.14 1.24 2.17
N ASN A 6 71.48 2.51 2.37
CA ASN A 6 70.68 3.43 3.18
C ASN A 6 69.29 3.55 2.55
N LYS A 7 68.25 3.07 3.25
CA LYS A 7 66.88 3.37 2.90
C LYS A 7 66.63 4.83 3.28
N LYS A 8 66.59 5.73 2.29
CA LYS A 8 66.13 7.11 2.50
C LYS A 8 64.65 7.04 2.91
N GLY A 9 64.34 7.34 4.16
CA GLY A 9 62.97 7.51 4.63
C GLY A 9 62.44 8.90 4.23
N PHE A 10 61.14 9.00 4.01
CA PHE A 10 60.44 10.27 3.80
C PHE A 10 60.52 11.12 5.08
N THR A 11 60.73 12.42 4.98
CA THR A 11 60.68 13.32 6.14
C THR A 11 59.23 13.61 6.55
N ILE A 12 59.00 13.88 7.84
CA ILE A 12 57.67 14.23 8.35
C ILE A 12 57.14 15.51 7.67
N VAL A 13 58.02 16.48 7.39
CA VAL A 13 57.64 17.74 6.71
C VAL A 13 57.16 17.48 5.29
N GLU A 14 57.85 16.61 4.54
CA GLU A 14 57.41 16.23 3.19
C GLU A 14 56.03 15.54 3.23
N LEU A 15 55.77 14.69 4.23
CA LEU A 15 54.47 14.05 4.40
C LEU A 15 53.35 15.05 4.71
N VAL A 16 53.60 16.04 5.57
CA VAL A 16 52.62 17.08 5.94
C VAL A 16 52.25 17.96 4.74
N ILE A 17 53.21 18.31 3.89
CA ILE A 17 52.93 19.08 2.67
C ILE A 17 52.06 18.27 1.70
N VAL A 18 52.33 16.96 1.55
CA VAL A 18 51.55 16.09 0.66
C VAL A 18 50.10 16.00 1.09
N ILE A 19 49.82 15.78 2.38
CA ILE A 19 48.43 15.72 2.87
C ILE A 19 47.71 17.07 2.72
N ALA A 20 48.42 18.20 2.89
CA ALA A 20 47.85 19.53 2.71
C ALA A 20 47.43 19.79 1.25
N VAL A 21 48.27 19.40 0.29
CA VAL A 21 47.93 19.52 -1.14
C VAL A 21 46.76 18.60 -1.51
N ILE A 22 46.76 17.34 -1.03
CA ILE A 22 45.64 16.41 -1.25
C ILE A 22 44.33 16.98 -0.67
N ALA A 23 44.37 17.60 0.51
CA ALA A 23 43.19 18.21 1.12
C ALA A 23 42.62 19.36 0.26
N ILE A 24 43.46 20.24 -0.27
CA ILE A 24 43.02 21.34 -1.15
C ILE A 24 42.43 20.78 -2.45
N LEU A 25 43.08 19.79 -3.05
CA LEU A 25 42.57 19.14 -4.27
C LEU A 25 41.23 18.45 -4.01
N ALA A 26 41.12 17.70 -2.91
CA ALA A 26 39.89 17.02 -2.52
C ALA A 26 38.74 18.01 -2.29
N ALA A 27 39.00 19.16 -1.66
CA ALA A 27 37.98 20.17 -1.37
C ALA A 27 37.27 20.71 -2.62
N VAL A 28 37.98 20.84 -3.75
CA VAL A 28 37.39 21.28 -5.03
C VAL A 28 36.85 20.09 -5.84
N LEU A 29 37.54 18.95 -5.80
CA LEU A 29 37.20 17.78 -6.61
C LEU A 29 35.93 17.10 -6.14
N ILE A 30 35.71 16.92 -4.84
CA ILE A 30 34.53 16.23 -4.29
C ILE A 30 33.21 16.87 -4.76
N PRO A 31 32.96 18.19 -4.58
CA PRO A 31 31.71 18.79 -5.04
C PRO A 31 31.57 18.76 -6.56
N THR A 32 32.67 18.92 -7.29
CA THR A 32 32.67 18.87 -8.76
C THR A 32 32.28 17.48 -9.26
N PHE A 33 32.92 16.42 -8.75
CA PHE A 33 32.60 15.05 -9.11
C PHE A 33 31.20 14.65 -8.68
N SER A 34 30.75 15.04 -7.49
CA SER A 34 29.37 14.81 -7.03
C SER A 34 28.34 15.45 -7.98
N SER A 35 28.57 16.70 -8.39
CA SER A 35 27.72 17.39 -9.37
C SER A 35 27.71 16.70 -10.74
N LEU A 36 28.88 16.26 -11.22
CA LEU A 36 28.99 15.53 -12.49
C LEU A 36 28.26 14.18 -12.44
N ILE A 37 28.37 13.43 -11.34
CA ILE A 37 27.65 12.17 -11.14
C ILE A 37 26.14 12.43 -11.11
N LYS A 38 25.67 13.46 -10.39
CA LYS A 38 24.24 13.82 -10.35
C LYS A 38 23.73 14.16 -11.76
N LYS A 39 24.45 14.98 -12.53
CA LYS A 39 24.08 15.32 -13.91
C LYS A 39 24.06 14.10 -14.83
N ALA A 40 25.01 13.19 -14.69
CA ALA A 40 25.05 11.96 -15.46
C ALA A 40 23.84 11.06 -15.16
N LYS A 41 23.47 10.92 -13.88
CA LYS A 41 22.28 10.20 -13.43
C LYS A 41 20.99 10.83 -14.00
N ILE A 42 20.79 12.13 -13.83
CA ILE A 42 19.65 12.88 -14.40
C ILE A 42 19.56 12.67 -15.92
N SER A 43 20.69 12.67 -16.63
CA SER A 43 20.71 12.45 -18.07
C SER A 43 20.28 11.01 -18.44
N ALA A 44 20.71 10.01 -17.68
CA ALA A 44 20.32 8.62 -17.90
C ALA A 44 18.83 8.41 -17.57
N ASP A 45 18.37 8.96 -16.44
CA ASP A 45 16.99 8.87 -15.99
C ASP A 45 16.03 9.59 -16.96
N THR A 46 16.44 10.76 -17.49
CA THR A 46 15.72 11.46 -18.57
C THR A 46 15.58 10.60 -19.83
N GLN A 47 16.66 9.90 -20.21
CA GLN A 47 16.63 9.01 -21.37
C GLN A 47 15.67 7.83 -21.15
N LEU A 48 15.60 7.31 -19.93
CA LEU A 48 14.65 6.25 -19.57
C LEU A 48 13.20 6.76 -19.67
N ALA A 49 12.90 7.95 -19.13
CA ALA A 49 11.58 8.58 -19.28
C ALA A 49 11.19 8.78 -20.75
N LYS A 50 12.14 9.20 -21.60
CA LYS A 50 11.92 9.32 -23.04
C LYS A 50 11.58 7.98 -23.71
N ASN A 51 12.25 6.91 -23.30
CA ASN A 51 11.98 5.57 -23.83
C ASN A 51 10.59 5.07 -23.39
N MET A 52 10.19 5.31 -22.13
CA MET A 52 8.83 5.00 -21.66
C MET A 52 7.77 5.76 -22.45
N ASN A 53 7.96 7.07 -22.69
CA ASN A 53 7.05 7.84 -23.55
C ASN A 53 6.96 7.30 -24.98
N THR A 54 8.07 6.76 -25.50
CA THR A 54 8.07 6.10 -26.82
C THR A 54 7.22 4.83 -26.78
N ALA A 55 7.30 4.05 -25.71
CA ALA A 55 6.45 2.88 -25.50
C ALA A 55 4.96 3.24 -25.44
N LEU A 56 4.59 4.31 -24.72
CA LEU A 56 3.20 4.79 -24.68
C LEU A 56 2.71 5.19 -26.07
N THR A 57 3.52 5.95 -26.82
CA THR A 57 3.18 6.35 -28.20
C THR A 57 3.02 5.14 -29.13
N MET A 58 3.85 4.11 -28.95
CA MET A 58 3.73 2.86 -29.72
C MET A 58 2.45 2.11 -29.37
N ALA A 59 2.12 2.00 -28.08
CA ALA A 59 0.88 1.35 -27.64
C ALA A 59 -0.37 2.06 -28.18
N GLU A 60 -0.39 3.40 -28.16
CA GLU A 60 -1.46 4.19 -28.78
C GLU A 60 -1.54 3.97 -30.31
N ALA A 61 -0.39 3.91 -30.99
CA ALA A 61 -0.34 3.66 -32.43
C ALA A 61 -0.82 2.24 -32.82
N GLU A 62 -0.71 1.28 -31.91
CA GLU A 62 -1.26 -0.09 -32.04
C GLU A 62 -2.76 -0.17 -31.73
N GLY A 63 -3.38 0.94 -31.32
CA GLY A 63 -4.81 1.04 -31.02
C GLY A 63 -5.17 0.76 -29.57
N ASN A 64 -4.20 0.66 -28.67
CA ASN A 64 -4.50 0.60 -27.23
C ASN A 64 -4.93 1.98 -26.75
N THR A 65 -5.97 2.03 -25.92
CA THR A 65 -6.36 3.25 -25.22
C THR A 65 -5.72 3.19 -23.83
N LEU A 66 -5.03 4.26 -23.43
CA LEU A 66 -4.32 4.35 -22.15
C LEU A 66 -5.10 5.30 -21.23
N ASP A 67 -6.27 4.85 -20.77
CA ASP A 67 -7.21 5.69 -20.03
C ASP A 67 -6.85 5.82 -18.55
N ASN A 68 -6.11 4.85 -18.03
CA ASN A 68 -5.74 4.79 -16.62
C ASN A 68 -4.28 4.33 -16.45
N PHE A 69 -3.79 4.43 -15.21
CA PHE A 69 -2.40 4.13 -14.93
C PHE A 69 -2.07 2.62 -15.04
N THR A 70 -3.06 1.72 -14.87
CA THR A 70 -2.87 0.28 -15.13
C THR A 70 -2.55 0.01 -16.61
N ASP A 71 -3.24 0.69 -17.55
CA ASP A 71 -2.96 0.55 -18.99
C ASP A 71 -1.56 1.06 -19.34
N VAL A 72 -1.11 2.13 -18.69
CA VAL A 72 0.23 2.70 -18.86
C VAL A 72 1.30 1.72 -18.41
N ILE A 73 1.10 1.09 -17.25
CA ILE A 73 2.02 0.07 -16.76
C ILE A 73 2.04 -1.14 -17.71
N GLU A 74 0.89 -1.59 -18.19
CA GLU A 74 0.83 -2.68 -19.18
C GLU A 74 1.60 -2.34 -20.46
N ALA A 75 1.44 -1.13 -20.99
CA ALA A 75 2.16 -0.68 -22.18
C ALA A 75 3.68 -0.65 -21.97
N ILE A 76 4.11 -0.20 -20.80
CA ILE A 76 5.53 -0.15 -20.41
C ILE A 76 6.09 -1.57 -20.23
N GLU A 77 5.38 -2.49 -19.59
CA GLU A 77 5.83 -3.88 -19.45
C GLU A 77 5.90 -4.62 -20.80
N LYS A 78 4.90 -4.43 -21.68
CA LYS A 78 4.93 -4.98 -23.05
C LYS A 78 6.13 -4.47 -23.86
N ALA A 79 6.61 -3.25 -23.57
CA ALA A 79 7.81 -2.70 -24.17
C ALA A 79 9.12 -3.20 -23.52
N GLY A 80 9.05 -4.07 -22.52
CA GLY A 80 10.18 -4.76 -21.89
C GLY A 80 10.77 -4.05 -20.68
N PHE A 81 10.07 -3.06 -20.12
CA PHE A 81 10.46 -2.45 -18.85
C PHE A 81 10.01 -3.31 -17.68
N ILE A 82 10.81 -3.33 -16.61
CA ILE A 82 10.46 -3.98 -15.35
C ILE A 82 10.00 -2.88 -14.39
N VAL A 83 8.72 -2.86 -14.05
CA VAL A 83 8.09 -1.79 -13.26
C VAL A 83 8.73 -1.64 -11.88
N ALA A 84 9.04 -2.77 -11.22
CA ALA A 84 9.77 -2.80 -9.95
C ALA A 84 11.15 -2.10 -10.00
N ASN A 85 11.72 -1.93 -11.19
CA ASN A 85 13.01 -1.26 -11.39
C ASN A 85 12.87 0.18 -11.91
N LEU A 86 11.65 0.71 -12.07
CA LEU A 86 11.42 2.08 -12.51
C LEU A 86 11.59 3.06 -11.36
N ASN A 87 12.84 3.28 -10.97
CA ASN A 87 13.23 4.27 -9.96
C ASN A 87 14.38 5.14 -10.49
N PRO A 88 14.24 6.47 -10.55
CA PRO A 88 15.34 7.35 -10.94
C PRO A 88 16.57 7.16 -10.05
N THR A 89 17.74 7.11 -10.66
CA THR A 89 19.00 6.91 -9.93
C THR A 89 19.54 8.20 -9.32
N ALA A 90 19.09 9.35 -9.82
CA ALA A 90 19.37 10.67 -9.27
C ALA A 90 18.56 10.94 -8.01
N ASP A 91 19.26 11.32 -6.94
CA ASP A 91 18.67 11.62 -5.64
C ASP A 91 17.58 12.71 -5.74
N GLY A 92 16.39 12.39 -5.25
CA GLY A 92 15.20 13.25 -5.23
C GLY A 92 14.37 13.27 -6.52
N MET A 93 14.73 12.51 -7.55
CA MET A 93 13.98 12.45 -8.79
C MET A 93 12.90 11.37 -8.73
N LEU A 94 11.74 11.63 -9.34
CA LEU A 94 10.64 10.67 -9.50
C LEU A 94 10.16 10.60 -10.95
N TYR A 95 9.64 9.43 -11.33
CA TYR A 95 8.82 9.30 -12.53
C TYR A 95 7.36 9.50 -12.17
N VAL A 96 6.65 10.26 -13.01
CA VAL A 96 5.24 10.55 -12.86
C VAL A 96 4.56 10.34 -14.19
N TRP A 97 3.47 9.58 -14.24
CA TRP A 97 2.57 9.64 -15.38
C TRP A 97 1.60 10.79 -15.19
N GLU A 98 1.52 11.69 -16.17
CA GLU A 98 0.55 12.77 -16.20
C GLU A 98 -0.57 12.39 -17.16
N MET A 99 -1.77 12.24 -16.61
CA MET A 99 -2.93 11.67 -17.28
C MET A 99 -3.43 12.53 -18.44
N GLU A 100 -3.53 13.86 -18.28
CA GLU A 100 -4.18 14.73 -19.28
C GLU A 100 -3.39 14.80 -20.60
N SER A 101 -2.07 14.85 -20.48
CA SER A 101 -1.16 14.88 -21.62
C SER A 101 -0.67 13.49 -22.04
N ASN A 102 -1.08 12.45 -21.31
CA ASN A 102 -0.66 11.05 -21.46
C ASN A 102 0.85 10.95 -21.73
N GLN A 103 1.66 11.25 -20.71
CA GLN A 103 3.13 11.20 -20.82
C GLN A 103 3.79 10.88 -19.48
N ILE A 104 4.99 10.32 -19.54
CA ILE A 104 5.86 10.19 -18.37
C ILE A 104 6.72 11.45 -18.21
N LEU A 105 6.59 12.09 -17.06
CA LEU A 105 7.42 13.18 -16.58
C LEU A 105 8.57 12.64 -15.72
N MET A 106 9.62 13.46 -15.58
CA MET A 106 10.59 13.32 -14.50
C MET A 106 10.56 14.59 -13.66
N VAL A 107 10.42 14.46 -12.35
CA VAL A 107 10.21 15.59 -11.43
C VAL A 107 11.19 15.56 -10.26
N ASP A 108 11.55 16.74 -9.74
CA ASP A 108 12.42 16.87 -8.57
C ASP A 108 11.56 17.06 -7.30
N ALA A 109 11.33 15.97 -6.57
CA ALA A 109 10.53 15.97 -5.35
C ALA A 109 11.14 16.84 -4.23
N LYS A 110 12.48 17.03 -4.22
CA LYS A 110 13.15 17.87 -3.22
C LYS A 110 12.99 19.36 -3.49
N ASN A 111 12.66 19.72 -4.73
CA ASN A 111 12.43 21.09 -5.16
C ASN A 111 10.95 21.35 -5.46
N GLY A 112 10.05 20.74 -4.68
CA GLY A 112 8.60 20.98 -4.79
C GLY A 112 7.98 20.40 -6.06
N PHE A 113 8.46 19.23 -6.50
CA PHE A 113 7.99 18.50 -7.69
C PHE A 113 8.17 19.28 -9.01
N GLU A 114 9.23 20.07 -9.12
CA GLU A 114 9.58 20.78 -10.35
C GLU A 114 9.78 19.80 -11.51
N VAL A 115 9.16 20.08 -12.67
CA VAL A 115 9.30 19.25 -13.88
C VAL A 115 10.70 19.41 -14.46
N VAL A 116 11.49 18.33 -14.42
CA VAL A 116 12.84 18.25 -14.98
C VAL A 116 12.81 17.75 -16.43
N TYR A 117 11.87 16.87 -16.77
CA TYR A 117 11.66 16.38 -18.12
C TYR A 117 10.17 16.23 -18.45
N GLN A 118 9.81 16.63 -19.66
CA GLN A 118 8.51 16.43 -20.29
C GLN A 118 8.71 16.17 -21.79
N ALA A 119 7.92 15.27 -22.38
CA ALA A 119 7.93 14.97 -23.80
C ALA A 119 7.03 15.95 -24.59
N LYS A 120 5.90 16.33 -24.00
CA LYS A 120 4.92 17.30 -24.51
C LYS A 120 4.88 18.47 -23.53
N SER A 121 4.63 19.69 -24.03
CA SER A 121 4.47 20.86 -23.13
C SER A 121 3.21 20.69 -22.28
N LEU A 122 3.34 20.91 -20.98
CA LEU A 122 2.21 20.90 -20.04
C LEU A 122 1.54 22.28 -19.98
N GLU A 123 0.21 22.29 -19.87
CA GLU A 123 -0.55 23.51 -19.55
C GLU A 123 -0.41 23.89 -18.07
N ASN A 124 -0.32 22.89 -17.19
CA ASN A 124 -0.09 23.04 -15.76
C ASN A 124 1.08 22.16 -15.30
N THR A 125 2.05 22.76 -14.60
CA THR A 125 3.22 22.05 -14.05
C THR A 125 3.13 21.84 -12.54
N VAL A 126 1.99 22.17 -11.94
CA VAL A 126 1.73 21.94 -10.52
C VAL A 126 1.23 20.52 -10.34
N ILE A 127 1.84 19.81 -9.39
CA ILE A 127 1.41 18.48 -8.96
C ILE A 127 -0.08 18.49 -8.52
N GLY A 128 -0.82 17.45 -8.89
CA GLY A 128 -2.25 17.34 -8.62
C GLY A 128 -2.81 15.97 -8.97
N GLU A 129 -4.14 15.83 -8.96
CA GLU A 129 -4.83 14.53 -9.05
C GLU A 129 -4.62 13.79 -10.38
N THR A 130 -4.10 14.46 -11.41
CA THR A 130 -3.78 13.85 -12.70
C THR A 130 -2.36 13.24 -12.73
N TRP A 131 -1.59 13.41 -11.66
CA TRP A 131 -0.21 12.94 -11.53
C TRP A 131 -0.18 11.63 -10.76
N PHE A 132 0.15 10.56 -11.47
CA PHE A 132 0.33 9.22 -10.93
C PHE A 132 1.82 8.98 -10.68
N VAL A 133 2.21 9.01 -9.41
CA VAL A 133 3.63 8.96 -9.03
C VAL A 133 4.07 7.51 -8.82
N ILE A 134 5.19 7.13 -9.45
CA ILE A 134 5.89 5.87 -9.20
C ILE A 134 6.86 6.09 -8.05
N CYS A 135 6.47 5.64 -6.84
CA CYS A 135 7.28 5.78 -5.62
C CYS A 135 7.80 4.43 -5.12
N HIS A 136 8.99 4.41 -4.54
CA HIS A 136 9.60 3.21 -3.95
C HIS A 136 9.81 3.33 -2.43
N ASP A 137 9.45 4.46 -1.84
CA ASP A 137 9.58 4.73 -0.42
C ASP A 137 8.39 5.53 0.13
N ASP A 138 8.06 5.25 1.40
CA ASP A 138 6.90 5.85 2.07
C ASP A 138 7.04 7.36 2.32
N GLU A 139 8.27 7.86 2.49
CA GLU A 139 8.52 9.29 2.76
C GLU A 139 8.11 10.13 1.55
N THR A 140 8.64 9.77 0.39
CA THR A 140 8.37 10.46 -0.87
C THR A 140 6.92 10.27 -1.29
N ALA A 141 6.37 9.08 -1.07
CA ALA A 141 4.97 8.81 -1.30
C ALA A 141 4.05 9.71 -0.47
N SER A 142 4.35 9.88 0.81
CA SER A 142 3.57 10.74 1.69
C SER A 142 3.69 12.21 1.32
N ALA A 143 4.89 12.66 0.94
CA ALA A 143 5.10 14.01 0.44
C ALA A 143 4.29 14.30 -0.84
N ALA A 144 4.24 13.36 -1.78
CA ALA A 144 3.48 13.49 -3.02
C ALA A 144 1.96 13.48 -2.76
N ARG A 145 1.46 12.63 -1.86
CA ARG A 145 0.04 12.63 -1.44
C ARG A 145 -0.35 13.96 -0.82
N ASN A 146 0.47 14.48 0.10
CA ASN A 146 0.22 15.77 0.74
C ASN A 146 0.23 16.95 -0.25
N ALA A 147 0.92 16.80 -1.38
CA ALA A 147 0.93 17.78 -2.46
C ALA A 147 -0.26 17.63 -3.43
N GLY A 148 -1.11 16.61 -3.25
CA GLY A 148 -2.32 16.38 -4.05
C GLY A 148 -2.16 15.41 -5.22
N ALA A 149 -1.04 14.71 -5.35
CA ALA A 149 -0.89 13.66 -6.36
C ALA A 149 -1.60 12.36 -5.99
N VAL A 150 -2.01 11.61 -7.01
CA VAL A 150 -2.35 10.21 -6.86
C VAL A 150 -1.04 9.42 -6.78
N VAL A 151 -0.74 8.91 -5.60
CA VAL A 151 0.52 8.22 -5.35
C VAL A 151 0.28 6.75 -5.31
N THR A 152 1.13 5.99 -6.00
CA THR A 152 1.18 4.56 -5.79
C THR A 152 2.57 4.10 -5.40
N ASN A 153 2.60 3.32 -4.32
CA ASN A 153 3.83 2.74 -3.81
C ASN A 153 4.11 1.44 -4.55
N ILE A 154 5.21 1.44 -5.29
CA ILE A 154 5.83 0.25 -5.86
C ILE A 154 6.87 -0.21 -4.84
N SER A 155 6.47 -1.14 -3.97
CA SER A 155 7.33 -1.67 -2.90
C SER A 155 7.83 -3.09 -3.15
N TRP A 156 7.37 -3.74 -4.23
CA TRP A 156 7.74 -5.12 -4.55
C TRP A 156 9.07 -5.20 -5.31
N GLN A 157 9.67 -6.39 -5.27
CA GLN A 157 11.00 -6.65 -5.86
C GLN A 157 10.96 -7.72 -6.95
N GLY A 158 9.91 -8.53 -6.97
CA GLY A 158 9.71 -9.63 -7.92
C GLY A 158 9.07 -9.19 -9.24
N ASP A 159 8.55 -10.17 -9.96
CA ASP A 159 7.89 -9.97 -11.24
C ASP A 159 6.50 -9.33 -11.04
N THR A 160 6.03 -8.64 -12.08
CA THR A 160 4.69 -8.07 -12.12
C THR A 160 3.75 -8.98 -12.91
N HIS A 161 2.53 -9.13 -12.43
CA HIS A 161 1.43 -9.80 -13.13
C HIS A 161 0.28 -8.80 -13.29
N ILE A 162 -0.41 -8.81 -14.43
CA ILE A 162 -1.53 -7.90 -14.69
C ILE A 162 -2.82 -8.71 -14.72
N ALA A 163 -3.80 -8.28 -13.93
CA ALA A 163 -5.09 -8.92 -13.77
C ALA A 163 -6.21 -7.91 -14.06
N LYS A 164 -6.97 -8.15 -15.13
CA LYS A 164 -8.09 -7.29 -15.58
C LYS A 164 -9.45 -7.99 -15.53
N ASP A 165 -9.44 -9.28 -15.22
CA ASP A 165 -10.61 -10.14 -15.07
C ASP A 165 -10.30 -11.27 -14.08
N VAL A 166 -11.31 -12.04 -13.69
CA VAL A 166 -11.16 -13.11 -12.70
C VAL A 166 -10.17 -14.20 -13.14
N ASP A 167 -10.11 -14.51 -14.43
CA ASP A 167 -9.24 -15.56 -14.95
C ASP A 167 -7.77 -15.13 -14.82
N SER A 168 -7.43 -13.94 -15.32
CA SER A 168 -6.09 -13.35 -15.17
C SER A 168 -5.70 -13.13 -13.71
N PHE A 169 -6.65 -12.77 -12.84
CA PHE A 169 -6.39 -12.64 -11.41
C PHE A 169 -6.04 -13.97 -10.74
N THR A 170 -6.86 -15.01 -10.96
CA THR A 170 -6.62 -16.32 -10.37
C THR A 170 -5.36 -16.98 -10.93
N ASP A 171 -5.08 -16.81 -12.23
CA ASP A 171 -3.83 -17.24 -12.86
C ASP A 171 -2.61 -16.49 -12.29
N ALA A 172 -2.71 -15.17 -12.08
CA ALA A 172 -1.64 -14.39 -11.47
C ALA A 172 -1.33 -14.90 -10.06
N VAL A 173 -2.34 -15.09 -9.20
CA VAL A 173 -2.14 -15.63 -7.84
C VAL A 173 -1.56 -17.04 -7.85
N ALA A 174 -1.94 -17.88 -8.83
CA ALA A 174 -1.42 -19.24 -8.95
C ALA A 174 0.05 -19.29 -9.40
N ASN A 175 0.51 -18.31 -10.18
CA ASN A 175 1.85 -18.31 -10.78
C ASN A 175 2.85 -17.36 -10.10
N ALA A 176 2.36 -16.40 -9.32
CA ALA A 176 3.19 -15.45 -8.59
C ALA A 176 4.10 -16.15 -7.58
N ARG A 177 5.32 -15.64 -7.42
CA ARG A 177 6.33 -16.08 -6.44
C ARG A 177 6.42 -15.09 -5.28
N ASP A 178 7.12 -15.48 -4.22
CA ASP A 178 7.41 -14.57 -3.12
C ASP A 178 8.14 -13.31 -3.63
N GLY A 179 7.59 -12.15 -3.30
CA GLY A 179 8.08 -10.84 -3.70
C GLY A 179 7.46 -10.27 -4.98
N ASP A 180 6.64 -11.04 -5.70
CA ASP A 180 5.93 -10.58 -6.91
C ASP A 180 4.79 -9.60 -6.57
N ALA A 181 4.27 -8.95 -7.61
CA ALA A 181 3.05 -8.14 -7.50
C ALA A 181 2.00 -8.47 -8.54
N VAL A 182 0.74 -8.23 -8.17
CA VAL A 182 -0.41 -8.32 -9.06
C VAL A 182 -1.05 -6.95 -9.16
N ILE A 183 -1.00 -6.37 -10.35
CA ILE A 183 -1.68 -5.12 -10.70
C ILE A 183 -3.09 -5.48 -11.14
N MET A 184 -4.08 -4.91 -10.47
CA MET A 184 -5.48 -5.25 -10.60
C MET A 184 -6.28 -4.08 -11.17
N SER A 185 -7.26 -4.37 -12.02
CA SER A 185 -8.27 -3.43 -12.48
C SER A 185 -9.55 -4.17 -12.86
N GLY A 186 -10.67 -3.46 -12.91
CA GLY A 186 -11.97 -3.99 -13.30
C GLY A 186 -12.64 -4.91 -12.26
N GLU A 187 -13.74 -5.52 -12.68
CA GLU A 187 -14.50 -6.46 -11.84
C GLU A 187 -13.88 -7.87 -11.87
N LEU A 188 -13.48 -8.35 -10.69
CA LEU A 188 -12.82 -9.63 -10.45
C LEU A 188 -13.77 -10.53 -9.65
N VAL A 189 -14.86 -10.96 -10.31
CA VAL A 189 -15.94 -11.74 -9.71
C VAL A 189 -15.49 -13.16 -9.42
N LEU A 190 -15.07 -13.44 -8.18
CA LEU A 190 -14.57 -14.76 -7.80
C LEU A 190 -15.68 -15.82 -7.81
N THR A 191 -15.43 -16.93 -8.50
CA THR A 191 -16.37 -18.07 -8.54
C THR A 191 -16.16 -19.05 -7.38
N ASN A 192 -14.98 -19.01 -6.74
CA ASN A 192 -14.60 -19.86 -5.63
C ASN A 192 -13.73 -19.05 -4.65
N PRO A 193 -13.70 -19.42 -3.36
CA PRO A 193 -12.77 -18.82 -2.41
C PRO A 193 -11.32 -18.89 -2.91
N LEU A 194 -10.62 -17.76 -2.90
CA LEU A 194 -9.24 -17.67 -3.35
C LEU A 194 -8.28 -17.82 -2.16
N THR A 195 -7.16 -18.50 -2.36
CA THR A 195 -6.13 -18.68 -1.32
C THR A 195 -4.79 -18.12 -1.78
N ILE A 196 -4.23 -17.21 -0.99
CA ILE A 196 -2.91 -16.61 -1.21
C ILE A 196 -1.91 -17.32 -0.29
N LYS A 197 -0.85 -17.89 -0.86
CA LYS A 197 0.17 -18.67 -0.13
C LYS A 197 1.60 -18.13 -0.28
N ASN A 198 1.81 -17.19 -1.18
CA ASN A 198 3.10 -16.57 -1.44
C ASN A 198 3.05 -15.11 -1.00
N GLU A 199 4.22 -14.53 -0.72
CA GLU A 199 4.34 -13.11 -0.40
C GLU A 199 4.08 -12.28 -1.66
N ILE A 200 2.92 -11.63 -1.75
CA ILE A 200 2.49 -10.92 -2.95
C ILE A 200 1.97 -9.53 -2.58
N SER A 201 2.35 -8.54 -3.39
CA SER A 201 1.78 -7.19 -3.34
C SER A 201 0.63 -7.05 -4.35
N PHE A 202 -0.55 -6.67 -3.89
CA PHE A 202 -1.72 -6.43 -4.74
C PHE A 202 -2.00 -4.93 -4.78
N VAL A 203 -2.19 -4.39 -5.99
CA VAL A 203 -2.38 -2.96 -6.17
C VAL A 203 -3.37 -2.66 -7.29
N SER A 204 -4.27 -1.73 -7.06
CA SER A 204 -5.08 -1.11 -8.12
C SER A 204 -4.71 0.36 -8.24
N TYR A 205 -4.19 0.74 -9.40
CA TYR A 205 -3.71 2.10 -9.63
C TYR A 205 -4.84 3.10 -9.90
N ASP A 206 -5.97 2.60 -10.37
CA ASP A 206 -7.14 3.33 -10.81
C ASP A 206 -8.29 3.29 -9.80
N ASN A 207 -8.07 2.67 -8.62
CA ASN A 207 -9.10 2.36 -7.62
C ASN A 207 -10.30 1.60 -8.21
N ASN A 208 -10.10 0.88 -9.32
CA ASN A 208 -11.16 0.26 -10.10
C ASN A 208 -11.16 -1.28 -9.97
N ALA A 209 -10.21 -1.85 -9.23
CA ALA A 209 -10.23 -3.28 -8.96
C ALA A 209 -11.30 -3.60 -7.91
N ILE A 210 -12.33 -4.36 -8.32
CA ILE A 210 -13.43 -4.79 -7.47
C ILE A 210 -13.39 -6.30 -7.36
N VAL A 211 -12.96 -6.83 -6.21
CA VAL A 211 -13.05 -8.25 -5.89
C VAL A 211 -14.39 -8.52 -5.22
N SER A 212 -15.17 -9.45 -5.77
CA SER A 212 -16.53 -9.71 -5.27
C SER A 212 -16.89 -11.19 -5.22
N ALA A 213 -18.08 -11.46 -4.67
CA ALA A 213 -18.78 -12.75 -4.59
C ALA A 213 -18.16 -13.83 -3.69
N ALA A 214 -16.84 -13.99 -3.63
CA ALA A 214 -16.19 -15.02 -2.81
C ALA A 214 -15.04 -14.45 -1.94
N PRO A 215 -14.72 -15.08 -0.80
CA PRO A 215 -13.72 -14.58 0.13
C PRO A 215 -12.28 -14.94 -0.27
N ILE A 216 -11.32 -14.21 0.29
CA ILE A 216 -9.89 -14.46 0.17
C ILE A 216 -9.31 -14.96 1.50
N SER A 217 -8.58 -16.08 1.47
CA SER A 217 -7.78 -16.57 2.59
C SER A 217 -6.30 -16.29 2.36
N ILE A 218 -5.63 -15.67 3.33
CA ILE A 218 -4.20 -15.31 3.28
C ILE A 218 -3.42 -16.20 4.25
N TYR A 219 -2.33 -16.78 3.74
CA TYR A 219 -1.39 -17.63 4.48
C TYR A 219 0.08 -17.18 4.39
N SER A 220 0.36 -16.04 3.75
CA SER A 220 1.68 -15.42 3.67
C SER A 220 1.58 -13.90 3.84
N ASN A 221 2.71 -13.21 3.90
CA ASN A 221 2.76 -11.75 3.94
C ASN A 221 2.03 -11.17 2.73
N VAL A 222 1.25 -10.11 2.91
CA VAL A 222 0.63 -9.43 1.78
C VAL A 222 0.60 -7.93 1.98
N THR A 223 0.65 -7.21 0.86
CA THR A 223 0.20 -5.83 0.80
C THR A 223 -1.01 -5.77 -0.14
N MET A 224 -2.04 -5.04 0.25
CA MET A 224 -3.25 -4.81 -0.56
C MET A 224 -3.50 -3.32 -0.57
N GLN A 225 -3.45 -2.72 -1.74
CA GLN A 225 -3.54 -1.28 -1.92
C GLN A 225 -4.64 -0.93 -2.90
N ASN A 226 -5.54 -0.02 -2.51
CA ASN A 226 -6.55 0.59 -3.39
C ASN A 226 -7.56 -0.40 -4.01
N ILE A 227 -7.78 -1.55 -3.35
CA ILE A 227 -8.70 -2.59 -3.84
C ILE A 227 -10.06 -2.45 -3.15
N THR A 228 -11.13 -2.57 -3.92
CA THR A 228 -12.50 -2.68 -3.39
C THR A 228 -12.87 -4.16 -3.22
N PHE A 229 -13.36 -4.51 -2.04
CA PHE A 229 -13.97 -5.80 -1.74
C PHE A 229 -15.47 -5.59 -1.59
N ASP A 230 -16.26 -6.04 -2.55
CA ASP A 230 -17.71 -5.81 -2.59
C ASP A 230 -18.50 -7.11 -2.46
N THR A 231 -19.29 -7.19 -1.39
CA THR A 231 -20.20 -8.32 -1.12
C THR A 231 -19.53 -9.71 -1.23
N PRO A 232 -18.33 -9.94 -0.65
CA PRO A 232 -17.74 -11.27 -0.62
C PRO A 232 -18.49 -12.16 0.38
N GLU A 233 -18.82 -13.39 -0.05
CA GLU A 233 -19.68 -14.24 0.75
C GLU A 233 -19.40 -15.74 0.53
N ASN A 234 -19.91 -16.58 1.44
CA ASN A 234 -19.95 -18.02 1.26
C ASN A 234 -21.37 -18.56 1.50
N ALA A 235 -21.59 -19.83 1.17
CA ALA A 235 -22.90 -20.47 1.36
C ALA A 235 -23.44 -20.40 2.81
N SER A 236 -22.57 -20.21 3.81
CA SER A 236 -22.92 -20.13 5.22
C SER A 236 -23.07 -18.70 5.76
N LYS A 237 -22.91 -17.69 4.90
CA LYS A 237 -22.93 -16.25 5.22
C LYS A 237 -22.09 -15.92 6.47
N ASN A 238 -20.91 -16.53 6.55
CA ASN A 238 -19.98 -16.40 7.66
C ASN A 238 -18.52 -16.31 7.20
N ALA A 239 -18.32 -15.97 5.93
CA ALA A 239 -16.99 -15.72 5.39
C ALA A 239 -16.66 -14.24 5.53
N SER A 240 -15.48 -14.00 6.06
CA SER A 240 -14.86 -12.67 6.04
C SER A 240 -14.38 -12.35 4.63
N ALA A 241 -14.41 -11.07 4.21
CA ALA A 241 -13.92 -10.68 2.88
C ALA A 241 -12.47 -11.14 2.69
N VAL A 242 -11.66 -10.84 3.70
CA VAL A 242 -10.27 -11.25 3.79
C VAL A 242 -10.03 -11.91 5.14
N TYR A 243 -9.47 -13.12 5.12
CA TYR A 243 -9.11 -13.87 6.32
C TYR A 243 -7.61 -14.21 6.34
N VAL A 244 -6.86 -13.52 7.21
CA VAL A 244 -5.46 -13.79 7.52
C VAL A 244 -5.34 -14.86 8.60
N LYS A 245 -4.77 -16.01 8.23
CA LYS A 245 -4.62 -17.18 9.12
C LYS A 245 -3.36 -17.98 8.78
N GLY A 246 -3.03 -18.92 9.66
CA GLY A 246 -1.81 -19.73 9.54
C GLY A 246 -0.67 -19.18 10.39
N ASP A 247 0.50 -19.79 10.27
CA ASP A 247 1.66 -19.59 11.16
C ASP A 247 2.88 -18.99 10.46
N GLN A 248 2.75 -18.62 9.18
CA GLN A 248 3.83 -18.04 8.37
C GLN A 248 3.65 -16.53 8.11
N VAL A 249 2.50 -15.95 8.45
CA VAL A 249 2.23 -14.54 8.18
C VAL A 249 2.93 -13.66 9.21
N LYS A 250 3.82 -12.78 8.76
CA LYS A 250 4.60 -11.83 9.58
C LYS A 250 4.10 -10.41 9.46
N GLU A 251 3.71 -9.99 8.27
CA GLU A 251 3.21 -8.65 8.01
C GLU A 251 2.02 -8.67 7.06
N VAL A 252 1.00 -7.87 7.38
CA VAL A 252 -0.09 -7.55 6.46
C VAL A 252 -0.30 -6.04 6.42
N LEU A 253 -0.50 -5.53 5.21
CA LEU A 253 -0.82 -4.12 4.94
C LEU A 253 -2.09 -4.04 4.10
N PHE A 254 -3.06 -3.27 4.58
CA PHE A 254 -4.21 -2.79 3.82
C PHE A 254 -4.13 -1.26 3.79
N ASP A 255 -4.03 -0.68 2.61
CA ASP A 255 -3.89 0.77 2.40
C ASP A 255 -4.86 1.25 1.32
N GLY A 256 -5.76 2.18 1.63
CA GLY A 256 -6.71 2.70 0.62
C GLY A 256 -7.78 1.67 0.17
N CYS A 257 -7.85 0.50 0.80
CA CYS A 257 -8.86 -0.51 0.47
C CYS A 257 -10.28 -0.09 0.90
N THR A 258 -11.26 -0.47 0.10
CA THR A 258 -12.69 -0.25 0.39
C THR A 258 -13.37 -1.59 0.64
N PHE A 259 -14.13 -1.72 1.72
CA PHE A 259 -14.87 -2.95 2.07
C PHE A 259 -16.36 -2.64 2.16
N LEU A 260 -17.14 -3.20 1.24
CA LEU A 260 -18.57 -2.96 1.09
C LEU A 260 -19.35 -4.24 1.36
N ASN A 261 -20.40 -4.14 2.18
CA ASN A 261 -21.41 -5.18 2.38
C ASN A 261 -20.82 -6.57 2.69
N CYS A 262 -19.81 -6.61 3.56
CA CYS A 262 -19.15 -7.85 3.94
C CYS A 262 -20.05 -8.67 4.87
N ALA A 263 -20.33 -9.93 4.51
CA ALA A 263 -21.32 -10.77 5.21
C ALA A 263 -20.88 -11.33 6.58
N TRP A 264 -19.61 -11.16 6.98
CA TRP A 264 -19.12 -11.53 8.31
C TRP A 264 -18.19 -10.45 8.83
N ASP A 265 -16.86 -10.68 8.82
CA ASP A 265 -15.88 -9.65 9.10
C ASP A 265 -15.35 -9.07 7.77
N SER A 266 -15.11 -7.77 7.63
CA SER A 266 -14.39 -7.27 6.44
C SER A 266 -12.95 -7.79 6.45
N ILE A 267 -12.25 -7.64 7.57
CA ILE A 267 -10.91 -8.19 7.78
C ILE A 267 -10.93 -9.04 9.04
N GLN A 268 -10.59 -10.32 8.90
CA GLN A 268 -10.37 -11.23 10.02
C GLN A 268 -8.90 -11.63 10.12
N ILE A 269 -8.34 -11.58 11.33
CA ILE A 269 -6.96 -11.93 11.61
C ILE A 269 -6.88 -12.84 12.85
N THR A 270 -6.35 -14.05 12.68
CA THR A 270 -6.12 -15.00 13.78
C THR A 270 -4.73 -15.63 13.75
N SER A 271 -3.84 -15.14 12.88
CA SER A 271 -2.46 -15.61 12.76
C SER A 271 -1.58 -15.10 13.91
N GLU A 272 -1.18 -15.99 14.83
CA GLU A 272 -0.34 -15.64 15.99
C GLU A 272 1.14 -15.39 15.63
N SER A 273 1.55 -15.59 14.37
CA SER A 273 2.92 -15.35 13.91
C SER A 273 3.22 -13.91 13.52
N LEU A 274 2.19 -13.06 13.46
CA LEU A 274 2.26 -11.67 13.01
C LEU A 274 3.18 -10.83 13.90
N GLU A 275 4.02 -10.05 13.26
CA GLU A 275 4.90 -9.05 13.86
C GLU A 275 4.37 -7.64 13.61
N LYS A 276 3.64 -7.43 12.49
CA LYS A 276 3.09 -6.14 12.11
C LYS A 276 1.75 -6.24 11.36
N ILE A 277 0.81 -5.39 11.73
CA ILE A 277 -0.50 -5.23 11.07
C ILE A 277 -0.67 -3.75 10.78
N ILE A 278 -0.97 -3.40 9.53
CA ILE A 278 -1.25 -2.03 9.11
C ILE A 278 -2.57 -2.01 8.36
N ILE A 279 -3.52 -1.21 8.83
CA ILE A 279 -4.80 -0.95 8.18
C ILE A 279 -4.95 0.57 8.16
N ARG A 280 -4.75 1.20 7.01
CA ARG A 280 -4.79 2.66 6.92
C ARG A 280 -5.51 3.17 5.68
N ASN A 281 -6.07 4.37 5.77
CA ASN A 281 -6.79 4.99 4.66
C ASN A 281 -7.93 4.12 4.09
N CYS A 282 -8.42 3.13 4.83
CA CYS A 282 -9.46 2.22 4.34
C CYS A 282 -10.86 2.76 4.63
N HIS A 283 -11.80 2.41 3.75
CA HIS A 283 -13.23 2.67 3.92
C HIS A 283 -13.98 1.38 4.22
N PHE A 284 -14.83 1.39 5.23
CA PHE A 284 -15.66 0.25 5.62
C PHE A 284 -17.12 0.67 5.70
N GLU A 285 -17.99 -0.02 4.98
CA GLU A 285 -19.41 0.29 4.94
C GLU A 285 -20.25 -0.97 4.73
N ASN A 286 -21.32 -1.10 5.50
CA ASN A 286 -22.33 -2.12 5.30
C ASN A 286 -23.68 -1.44 5.18
N ASN A 287 -24.42 -1.77 4.13
CA ASN A 287 -25.83 -1.41 3.93
C ASN A 287 -26.74 -2.64 4.04
N LEU A 288 -26.21 -3.76 4.54
CA LEU A 288 -26.96 -4.97 4.83
C LEU A 288 -27.69 -4.79 6.18
N ASP A 289 -28.97 -4.41 6.14
CA ASP A 289 -29.82 -4.23 7.32
C ASP A 289 -29.93 -5.56 8.12
N LEU A 290 -29.54 -5.52 9.38
CA LEU A 290 -29.60 -6.64 10.32
C LEU A 290 -31.01 -6.92 10.83
N HIS A 291 -31.92 -5.95 10.79
CA HIS A 291 -33.27 -6.02 11.34
C HIS A 291 -34.25 -6.87 10.53
N GLU A 292 -33.92 -7.30 9.30
CA GLU A 292 -34.64 -8.41 8.67
C GLU A 292 -34.37 -9.76 9.37
N THR A 293 -33.30 -9.87 10.19
CA THR A 293 -32.99 -11.07 11.00
C THR A 293 -32.97 -10.82 12.51
N THR A 294 -34.16 -10.84 13.13
CA THR A 294 -34.34 -10.72 14.59
C THR A 294 -33.78 -11.90 15.44
N HIS A 295 -32.91 -12.75 14.88
CA HIS A 295 -32.37 -13.94 15.54
C HIS A 295 -30.86 -14.11 15.34
N THR A 296 -30.12 -14.44 16.41
CA THR A 296 -28.77 -15.00 16.29
C THR A 296 -28.91 -16.45 15.84
N PRO A 297 -28.50 -16.82 14.60
CA PRO A 297 -28.76 -18.14 14.05
C PRO A 297 -28.16 -19.22 14.94
N GLN A 298 -28.96 -20.21 15.31
CA GLN A 298 -28.46 -21.39 16.04
C GLN A 298 -27.55 -22.22 15.14
N GLU A 299 -26.74 -23.09 15.75
CA GLU A 299 -25.83 -23.99 15.02
C GLU A 299 -26.63 -24.85 14.01
N GLY A 300 -26.38 -24.64 12.71
CA GLY A 300 -27.07 -25.34 11.62
C GLY A 300 -28.23 -24.59 10.95
N GLU A 301 -28.61 -23.40 11.42
CA GLU A 301 -29.58 -22.54 10.72
C GLU A 301 -28.95 -21.80 9.54
N ALA A 302 -29.70 -21.68 8.45
CA ALA A 302 -29.30 -20.86 7.31
C ALA A 302 -29.26 -19.39 7.75
N ARG A 303 -28.09 -18.77 7.63
CA ARG A 303 -27.90 -17.36 7.96
C ARG A 303 -28.32 -16.50 6.76
N GLU A 304 -28.87 -15.33 7.01
CA GLU A 304 -28.98 -14.29 5.99
C GLU A 304 -27.70 -13.46 5.97
N SER A 305 -27.46 -12.78 4.84
CA SER A 305 -26.31 -11.91 4.64
C SER A 305 -26.40 -10.73 5.60
N ARG A 306 -25.37 -10.51 6.42
CA ARG A 306 -25.47 -9.55 7.51
C ARG A 306 -24.08 -9.02 7.88
N GLY A 307 -23.93 -7.71 8.11
CA GLY A 307 -22.66 -7.17 8.58
C GLY A 307 -22.34 -7.62 10.01
N TRP A 308 -21.26 -8.36 10.26
CA TRP A 308 -20.91 -8.79 11.63
C TRP A 308 -19.94 -7.81 12.29
N ARG A 309 -18.78 -7.58 11.68
CA ARG A 309 -17.76 -6.60 12.08
C ARG A 309 -17.04 -6.03 10.85
N TYR A 310 -16.38 -4.90 10.99
CA TYR A 310 -15.42 -4.45 9.97
C TYR A 310 -14.06 -5.09 10.22
N ILE A 311 -13.52 -4.97 11.43
CA ILE A 311 -12.20 -5.50 11.78
C ILE A 311 -12.32 -6.46 12.95
N HIS A 312 -11.78 -7.66 12.79
CA HIS A 312 -11.75 -8.69 13.82
C HIS A 312 -10.34 -9.27 13.95
N ILE A 313 -9.64 -8.90 15.02
CA ILE A 313 -8.31 -9.41 15.36
C ILE A 313 -8.41 -10.15 16.69
N GLU A 314 -8.19 -11.46 16.67
CA GLU A 314 -8.30 -12.30 17.87
C GLU A 314 -7.15 -13.30 17.94
N PHE A 315 -6.31 -13.15 18.96
CA PHE A 315 -5.25 -14.11 19.30
C PHE A 315 -5.59 -14.85 20.59
N LYS A 316 -5.32 -16.15 20.66
CA LYS A 316 -5.61 -16.95 21.87
C LYS A 316 -4.69 -16.55 23.02
N ASN A 317 -3.47 -16.14 22.68
CA ASN A 317 -2.45 -15.68 23.60
C ASN A 317 -2.12 -14.21 23.33
N VAL A 318 -1.50 -13.56 24.31
CA VAL A 318 -0.97 -12.22 24.13
C VAL A 318 0.23 -12.27 23.19
N VAL A 319 0.16 -11.58 22.05
CA VAL A 319 1.20 -11.52 21.02
C VAL A 319 1.81 -10.13 20.98
N ALA A 320 3.13 -10.06 20.86
CA ALA A 320 3.86 -8.80 20.68
C ALA A 320 3.86 -8.36 19.21
N VAL A 321 2.68 -8.08 18.68
CA VAL A 321 2.49 -7.56 17.31
C VAL A 321 2.36 -6.04 17.35
N GLN A 322 3.01 -5.32 16.42
CA GLN A 322 2.75 -3.91 16.20
C GLN A 322 1.48 -3.76 15.37
N THR A 323 0.50 -2.98 15.84
CA THR A 323 -0.77 -2.78 15.13
C THR A 323 -0.99 -1.31 14.88
N ILE A 324 -1.11 -0.93 13.61
CA ILE A 324 -1.34 0.44 13.16
C ILE A 324 -2.70 0.47 12.45
N ILE A 325 -3.66 1.18 13.03
CA ILE A 325 -4.98 1.41 12.44
C ILE A 325 -5.20 2.91 12.40
N THR A 326 -4.97 3.55 11.26
CA THR A 326 -5.05 5.01 11.16
C THR A 326 -5.78 5.52 9.93
N ASP A 327 -6.40 6.69 10.04
CA ASP A 327 -6.96 7.42 8.90
C ASP A 327 -8.06 6.62 8.15
N ASN A 328 -8.72 5.67 8.83
CA ASN A 328 -9.79 4.87 8.25
C ASN A 328 -11.16 5.52 8.46
N THR A 329 -12.11 5.24 7.57
CA THR A 329 -13.51 5.65 7.69
C THR A 329 -14.41 4.42 7.86
N PHE A 330 -15.26 4.45 8.88
CA PHE A 330 -16.26 3.42 9.18
C PHE A 330 -17.65 4.05 9.12
N VAL A 331 -18.47 3.60 8.18
CA VAL A 331 -19.82 4.13 7.91
C VAL A 331 -20.87 3.12 8.31
N ASN A 332 -22.00 3.60 8.84
CA ASN A 332 -23.10 2.80 9.37
C ASN A 332 -22.72 1.99 10.61
N VAL A 333 -22.04 2.64 11.55
CA VAL A 333 -21.66 2.03 12.83
C VAL A 333 -22.89 2.04 13.77
N SER A 334 -23.79 1.07 13.60
CA SER A 334 -25.02 0.91 14.39
C SER A 334 -25.34 -0.58 14.65
N GLU A 335 -26.23 -0.86 15.61
CA GLU A 335 -26.76 -2.23 15.81
C GLU A 335 -27.57 -2.73 14.60
N GLU A 336 -27.92 -1.83 13.67
CA GLU A 336 -28.63 -2.15 12.42
C GLU A 336 -27.70 -2.66 11.33
N PHE A 337 -26.40 -2.32 11.33
CA PHE A 337 -25.47 -2.76 10.27
C PHE A 337 -24.24 -3.51 10.80
N VAL A 338 -24.06 -3.54 12.13
CA VAL A 338 -22.95 -4.21 12.82
C VAL A 338 -23.49 -5.15 13.91
N GLY A 339 -23.42 -6.47 13.65
CA GLY A 339 -24.05 -7.48 14.51
C GLY A 339 -23.30 -7.78 15.81
N ASN A 340 -22.08 -7.26 15.97
CA ASN A 340 -21.33 -7.36 17.22
C ASN A 340 -20.67 -6.04 17.61
N SER A 341 -19.47 -5.79 17.12
CA SER A 341 -18.74 -4.52 17.26
C SER A 341 -18.06 -4.21 15.94
N ALA A 342 -17.95 -2.93 15.60
CA ALA A 342 -17.34 -2.49 14.35
C ALA A 342 -15.89 -2.94 14.28
N ILE A 343 -15.19 -2.88 15.44
CA ILE A 343 -13.82 -3.34 15.60
C ILE A 343 -13.73 -4.19 16.87
N THR A 344 -13.19 -5.40 16.73
CA THR A 344 -12.75 -6.25 17.84
C THR A 344 -11.24 -6.46 17.75
N ILE A 345 -10.51 -6.15 18.83
CA ILE A 345 -9.09 -6.48 18.96
C ILE A 345 -8.85 -7.16 20.31
N TYR A 346 -8.30 -8.38 20.27
CA TYR A 346 -8.01 -9.20 21.44
C TYR A 346 -6.62 -9.85 21.35
N GLY A 347 -5.90 -9.87 22.47
CA GLY A 347 -4.58 -10.51 22.58
C GLY A 347 -3.40 -9.65 22.15
N ILE A 348 -3.56 -8.32 22.07
CA ILE A 348 -2.49 -7.38 21.68
C ILE A 348 -2.34 -6.33 22.79
N PRO A 349 -1.14 -6.13 23.36
CA PRO A 349 -0.93 -5.07 24.34
C PRO A 349 -1.18 -3.68 23.76
N LYS A 350 -1.88 -2.82 24.50
CA LYS A 350 -2.14 -1.42 24.10
C LYS A 350 -0.87 -0.65 23.68
N ALA A 351 0.25 -0.90 24.35
CA ALA A 351 1.53 -0.24 24.05
C ALA A 351 2.05 -0.53 22.62
N ASN A 352 1.54 -1.57 21.98
CA ASN A 352 1.92 -1.94 20.62
C ASN A 352 0.92 -1.43 19.56
N MET A 353 -0.09 -0.67 19.97
CA MET A 353 -1.12 -0.14 19.08
C MET A 353 -0.90 1.34 18.78
N VAL A 354 -1.05 1.70 17.51
CA VAL A 354 -1.26 3.07 17.05
C VAL A 354 -2.66 3.12 16.45
N PHE A 355 -3.57 3.81 17.13
CA PHE A 355 -4.96 3.97 16.71
C PHE A 355 -5.30 5.46 16.65
N GLN A 356 -5.27 6.07 15.46
CA GLN A 356 -5.31 7.52 15.29
C GLN A 356 -6.11 7.92 14.03
N ASN A 357 -6.75 9.09 14.06
CA ASN A 357 -7.51 9.67 12.93
C ASN A 357 -8.56 8.75 12.28
N ASN A 358 -9.12 7.78 13.00
CA ASN A 358 -10.19 6.94 12.46
C ASN A 358 -11.55 7.64 12.63
N LEU A 359 -12.30 7.81 11.54
CA LEU A 359 -13.62 8.42 11.50
C LEU A 359 -14.71 7.34 11.61
N PHE A 360 -15.67 7.53 12.51
CA PHE A 360 -16.83 6.66 12.66
C PHE A 360 -18.10 7.48 12.45
N THR A 361 -18.97 7.02 11.55
CA THR A 361 -20.32 7.58 11.36
C THR A 361 -21.36 6.51 11.69
N GLY A 362 -22.35 6.87 12.50
CA GLY A 362 -23.51 6.02 12.76
C GLY A 362 -24.45 5.95 11.56
N ASP A 363 -25.59 5.27 11.72
CA ASP A 363 -26.67 5.36 10.75
C ASP A 363 -27.44 6.68 10.93
N GLY A 364 -27.30 7.61 9.98
CA GLY A 364 -28.04 8.87 9.99
C GLY A 364 -27.84 9.73 11.26
N SER A 365 -28.92 10.05 11.98
CA SER A 365 -28.93 10.97 13.13
C SER A 365 -28.46 10.36 14.45
N ASP A 366 -28.07 9.08 14.46
CA ASP A 366 -27.82 8.33 15.68
C ASP A 366 -26.42 8.58 16.26
N VAL A 367 -26.39 8.65 17.60
CA VAL A 367 -25.18 8.85 18.39
C VAL A 367 -24.41 7.53 18.45
N LEU A 368 -23.11 7.55 18.12
CA LEU A 368 -22.20 6.41 18.32
C LEU A 368 -22.39 5.82 19.73
N THR A 369 -22.69 4.53 19.82
CA THR A 369 -22.92 3.87 21.10
C THR A 369 -21.62 3.25 21.62
N THR A 370 -21.45 3.23 22.95
CA THR A 370 -20.23 2.76 23.60
C THR A 370 -19.95 1.25 23.43
N SER A 371 -20.91 0.50 22.88
CA SER A 371 -20.81 -0.94 22.59
C SER A 371 -20.19 -1.26 21.22
N GLN A 372 -19.80 -0.26 20.42
CA GLN A 372 -19.46 -0.50 19.01
C GLN A 372 -17.97 -0.67 18.71
N VAL A 373 -17.07 -0.34 19.64
CA VAL A 373 -15.61 -0.54 19.46
C VAL A 373 -15.05 -1.29 20.66
N TRP A 374 -14.62 -2.53 20.46
CA TRP A 374 -14.14 -3.42 21.52
C TRP A 374 -12.65 -3.71 21.34
N ILE A 375 -11.82 -2.87 21.96
CA ILE A 375 -10.37 -3.05 21.96
C ILE A 375 -9.98 -3.49 23.37
N SER A 376 -9.58 -4.74 23.52
CA SER A 376 -9.01 -5.26 24.77
C SER A 376 -7.58 -4.73 24.95
N ASP A 377 -7.18 -4.50 26.21
CA ASP A 377 -5.79 -4.12 26.54
C ASP A 377 -4.74 -5.23 26.29
N GLY A 378 -5.20 -6.40 25.83
CA GLY A 378 -4.37 -7.56 25.51
C GLY A 378 -3.84 -8.31 26.72
N LEU A 379 -4.08 -7.85 27.94
CA LEU A 379 -3.60 -8.48 29.19
C LEU A 379 -4.76 -8.95 30.07
N ASN A 380 -5.92 -8.30 29.93
CA ASN A 380 -7.14 -8.58 30.65
C ASN A 380 -8.32 -8.55 29.67
N ALA A 381 -8.93 -9.72 29.46
CA ALA A 381 -10.09 -9.88 28.59
C ALA A 381 -11.31 -9.03 28.98
N SER A 382 -11.34 -8.51 30.21
CA SER A 382 -12.42 -7.66 30.72
C SER A 382 -12.08 -6.16 30.71
N ALA A 383 -10.86 -5.77 30.33
CA ALA A 383 -10.44 -4.38 30.23
C ALA A 383 -10.51 -3.94 28.76
N LEU A 384 -11.62 -3.28 28.41
CA LEU A 384 -11.79 -2.61 27.13
C LEU A 384 -11.31 -1.16 27.22
N LEU A 385 -10.84 -0.58 26.11
CA LEU A 385 -10.64 0.86 26.00
C LEU A 385 -11.96 1.60 26.33
N SER A 386 -11.84 2.68 27.09
CA SER A 386 -12.99 3.50 27.46
C SER A 386 -13.47 4.36 26.28
N PRO A 387 -14.78 4.65 26.19
CA PRO A 387 -15.30 5.59 25.18
C PRO A 387 -14.62 6.98 25.21
N ASP A 388 -14.11 7.42 26.36
CA ASP A 388 -13.39 8.70 26.48
C ASP A 388 -12.01 8.66 25.79
N GLU A 389 -11.38 7.49 25.68
CA GLU A 389 -10.16 7.28 24.88
C GLU A 389 -10.47 7.28 23.37
N PHE A 390 -11.74 7.08 23.00
CA PHE A 390 -12.26 7.11 21.64
C PHE A 390 -12.78 8.51 21.24
N THR A 391 -13.32 9.30 22.19
CA THR A 391 -14.03 10.56 21.91
C THR A 391 -13.12 11.68 21.39
N ASN A 392 -11.79 11.58 21.58
CA ASN A 392 -10.82 12.52 20.98
C ASN A 392 -10.55 12.28 19.48
N LEU A 393 -11.24 11.31 18.85
CA LEU A 393 -11.06 10.92 17.44
C LEU A 393 -12.34 11.05 16.60
N ILE A 394 -13.47 11.43 17.20
CA ILE A 394 -14.71 11.68 16.48
C ILE A 394 -14.67 13.13 15.98
N ALA A 395 -14.48 13.34 14.68
CA ALA A 395 -14.78 14.65 14.10
C ALA A 395 -16.29 14.87 14.24
N SER A 396 -16.67 15.90 15.00
CA SER A 396 -18.05 16.40 14.98
C SER A 396 -18.42 16.72 13.54
N ALA A 397 -19.53 16.13 13.07
CA ALA A 397 -20.17 16.49 11.81
C ALA A 397 -20.44 18.00 11.69
#